data_AF-A0A0D2XMM4-F1
#
_entry.id   AF-A0A0D2XMM4-F1
#
_cell.length_a   1.000
_cell.length_b   1.000
_cell.length_c   1.000
_cell.angle_alpha   90.00
_cell.angle_beta   90.00
_cell.angle_gamma   90.00
#
_symmetry.space_group_name_H-M   'P 1'
#
loop_
_entity.id
_entity.type
_entity.pdbx_description
1 polymer ?
#
loop_
_entity_poly.entity_id
_entity_poly.type
_entity_poly.pdbx_seq_one_letter_code
_entity_poly.pdbx_strand_id
1 'polypeptide(L)'
;MVVDYNDENSLAYALHGVNLVICTFSGGEQVNLITAAVQSGVQFFVPSEFEGSLEKRPENDQLDPYSYSSQARQHLRRCARSSQMKWTVFSCGIFMERFLPQGLGSLAIGYGSNLANVGSYILDMNTYTAECVEKNPRGHTVRVCMTSVYDVAQFIVAAIDLGPANWPREFMMRGDRLSLRDIVGQCSRTLNAVPYVGTGSNKATN
;
A
#
# COMPACT_ATOMS: atom_id res chain seq x y z
N MET A 1 15.97 7.36 19.57
CA MET A 1 14.77 7.99 20.16
C MET A 1 13.61 7.08 19.86
N VAL A 2 12.89 6.63 20.88
CA VAL A 2 11.67 5.81 20.72
C VAL A 2 10.51 6.80 20.65
N VAL A 3 9.70 6.74 19.59
CA VAL A 3 8.51 7.59 19.41
C VAL A 3 7.29 6.75 19.76
N ASP A 4 6.45 7.26 20.66
CA ASP A 4 5.14 6.67 20.93
C ASP A 4 4.08 7.35 20.06
N TYR A 5 3.49 6.60 19.13
CA TYR A 5 2.45 7.10 18.21
C TYR A 5 1.07 7.27 18.87
N ASN A 6 0.94 6.91 20.14
CA ASN A 6 -0.24 7.16 20.97
C ASN A 6 -0.06 8.37 21.90
N ASP A 7 1.14 8.96 21.97
CA ASP A 7 1.41 10.16 22.76
C ASP A 7 1.60 11.37 21.83
N GLU A 8 0.66 12.32 21.92
CA GLU A 8 0.69 13.56 21.17
C GLU A 8 1.96 14.38 21.42
N ASN A 9 2.50 14.38 22.65
CA ASN A 9 3.71 15.14 22.97
C ASN A 9 4.95 14.52 22.33
N SER A 10 5.05 13.19 22.36
CA SER A 10 6.11 12.45 21.67
C SER A 10 6.08 12.73 20.17
N LEU A 11 4.89 12.76 19.57
CA LEU A 11 4.72 13.05 18.14
C LEU A 11 5.07 14.50 17.80
N ALA A 12 4.58 15.47 18.58
CA ALA A 12 4.86 16.89 18.37
C ALA A 12 6.37 17.17 18.47
N TYR A 13 7.06 16.56 19.44
CA TYR A 13 8.51 16.68 19.57
C TYR A 13 9.24 16.09 18.36
N ALA A 14 8.83 14.90 17.91
CA ALA A 14 9.44 14.23 16.75
C ALA A 14 9.21 14.99 15.43
N LEU A 15 8.11 15.75 15.33
CA LEU A 15 7.71 16.49 14.14
C LEU A 15 8.22 17.94 14.12
N HIS A 16 8.89 18.40 15.18
CA HIS A 16 9.37 19.77 15.26
C HIS A 16 10.39 20.07 14.13
N GLY A 17 10.05 21.02 13.25
CA GLY A 17 10.88 21.41 12.10
C GLY A 17 10.78 20.47 10.88
N VAL A 18 9.91 19.47 10.92
CA VAL A 18 9.67 18.54 9.80
C VAL A 18 8.67 19.16 8.82
N ASN A 19 9.03 19.24 7.53
CA ASN A 19 8.13 19.79 6.50
C ASN A 19 7.37 18.72 5.69
N LEU A 20 7.92 17.50 5.61
CA LEU A 20 7.42 16.37 4.83
C LEU A 20 7.40 15.14 5.73
N VAL A 21 6.23 14.51 5.84
CA VAL A 21 6.05 13.24 6.55
C VAL A 21 5.63 12.17 5.56
N ILE A 22 6.31 11.03 5.59
CA ILE A 22 5.94 9.83 4.83
C ILE A 22 5.59 8.73 5.82
N CYS A 23 4.33 8.34 5.85
CA CYS A 23 3.82 7.29 6.73
C CYS A 23 3.82 5.95 5.99
N THR A 24 4.44 4.92 6.58
CA THR A 24 4.55 3.58 6.01
C THR A 24 3.88 2.51 6.88
N PHE A 25 3.00 2.94 7.78
CA PHE A 25 2.21 2.06 8.64
C PHE A 25 0.75 2.53 8.65
N SER A 26 -0.18 1.60 8.86
CA SER A 26 -1.60 1.87 8.98
C SER A 26 -2.05 1.76 10.44
N GLY A 27 -3.33 2.02 10.72
CA GLY A 27 -3.88 1.94 12.08
C GLY A 27 -4.30 3.29 12.67
N GLY A 28 -4.67 3.28 13.94
CA GLY A 28 -5.00 4.51 14.68
C GLY A 28 -3.80 5.43 14.84
N GLU A 29 -2.61 4.85 14.88
CA GLU A 29 -1.31 5.52 14.93
C GLU A 29 -1.14 6.48 13.75
N GLN A 30 -1.59 6.09 12.55
CA GLN A 30 -1.54 6.96 11.38
C GLN A 30 -2.48 8.17 11.55
N VAL A 31 -3.67 7.97 12.12
CA VAL A 31 -4.63 9.06 12.37
C VAL A 31 -4.06 10.06 13.38
N ASN A 32 -3.41 9.55 14.43
CA ASN A 32 -2.70 10.39 15.42
C ASN A 32 -1.56 11.16 14.76
N LEU A 33 -0.75 10.51 13.92
CA LEU A 33 0.34 11.15 13.19
C LEU A 33 -0.16 12.26 12.25
N ILE A 34 -1.31 12.07 11.58
CA ILE A 34 -1.93 13.11 10.75
C ILE A 34 -2.29 14.34 11.60
N THR A 35 -2.93 14.14 12.76
CA THR A 35 -3.30 15.23 13.66
C THR A 35 -2.07 15.99 14.16
N ALA A 36 -1.06 15.26 14.63
CA ALA A 36 0.18 15.85 15.12
C ALA A 36 0.96 16.60 14.03
N ALA A 37 0.95 16.09 12.79
CA ALA A 37 1.56 16.73 11.63
C ALA A 37 0.93 18.11 11.36
N VAL A 38 -0.40 18.19 11.37
CA VAL A 38 -1.12 19.46 11.19
C VAL A 38 -0.75 20.46 12.30
N GLN A 39 -0.78 20.02 13.55
CA GLN A 39 -0.48 20.87 14.71
C GLN A 39 0.98 21.36 14.72
N SER A 40 1.90 20.53 14.22
CA SER A 40 3.34 20.84 14.15
C SER A 40 3.73 21.67 12.91
N GLY A 41 2.77 22.02 12.05
CA GLY A 41 3.02 22.85 10.86
C GLY A 41 3.65 22.10 9.70
N VAL A 42 3.54 20.77 9.64
CA VAL A 42 3.96 19.96 8.50
C VAL A 42 3.22 20.44 7.24
N GLN A 43 3.95 20.66 6.16
CA GLN A 43 3.39 21.20 4.91
C GLN A 43 2.95 20.09 3.94
N PHE A 44 3.62 18.95 3.97
CA PHE A 44 3.40 17.85 3.03
C PHE A 44 3.28 16.52 3.77
N PHE A 45 2.23 15.77 3.47
CA PHE A 45 1.97 14.48 4.09
C PHE A 45 1.71 13.39 3.05
N VAL A 46 2.38 12.25 3.22
CA VAL A 46 2.14 11.04 2.42
C VAL A 46 1.58 9.98 3.37
N PRO A 47 0.30 9.60 3.22
CA PRO A 47 -0.26 8.50 4.00
C PRO A 47 0.24 7.15 3.50
N SER A 48 0.12 6.13 4.35
CA SER A 48 0.39 4.71 4.06
C SER A 48 -0.67 4.13 3.13
N GLU A 49 -0.63 4.59 1.87
CA GLU A 49 -1.59 4.30 0.80
C GLU A 49 -0.89 3.65 -0.41
N PHE A 50 0.18 2.91 -0.16
CA PHE A 50 1.01 2.21 -1.16
C PHE A 50 0.30 0.98 -1.76
N GLU A 51 -0.81 1.23 -2.44
CA GLU A 51 -1.75 0.21 -2.93
C GLU A 51 -2.29 0.59 -4.32
N GLY A 52 -3.44 -0.02 -4.69
CA GLY A 52 -4.20 0.32 -5.90
C GLY A 52 -4.69 1.77 -5.92
N SER A 53 -5.00 2.24 -7.13
CA SER A 53 -5.41 3.63 -7.38
C SER A 53 -6.66 4.04 -6.62
N LEU A 54 -6.68 5.27 -6.11
CA LEU A 54 -7.78 5.80 -5.29
C LEU A 54 -9.13 5.78 -6.01
N GLU A 55 -9.14 6.00 -7.33
CA GLU A 55 -10.37 6.04 -8.14
C GLU A 55 -11.03 4.67 -8.31
N LYS A 56 -10.26 3.60 -8.13
CA LYS A 56 -10.72 2.23 -8.39
C LYS A 56 -11.07 1.48 -7.12
N ARG A 57 -10.90 2.09 -5.94
CA ARG A 57 -11.21 1.44 -4.66
C ARG A 57 -12.71 1.38 -4.44
N PRO A 58 -13.27 0.20 -4.12
CA PRO A 58 -14.66 0.08 -3.75
C PRO A 58 -14.92 0.71 -2.38
N GLU A 59 -16.16 1.09 -2.12
CA GLU A 59 -16.57 1.64 -0.82
C GLU A 59 -16.45 0.60 0.32
N ASN A 60 -16.74 -0.67 0.02
CA ASN A 60 -16.55 -1.80 0.93
C ASN A 60 -15.32 -2.61 0.49
N ASP A 61 -14.14 -2.09 0.81
CA ASP A 61 -12.88 -2.76 0.47
C ASP A 61 -12.59 -3.89 1.47
N GLN A 62 -12.66 -5.13 0.99
CA GLN A 62 -12.35 -6.32 1.79
C GLN A 62 -10.86 -6.37 2.20
N LEU A 63 -10.00 -5.61 1.53
CA LEU A 63 -8.59 -5.48 1.87
C LEU A 63 -8.35 -4.44 2.98
N ASP A 64 -9.36 -3.63 3.32
CA ASP A 64 -9.34 -2.69 4.47
C ASP A 64 -10.43 -3.07 5.51
N PRO A 65 -10.37 -4.28 6.10
CA PRO A 65 -11.42 -4.78 6.99
C PRO A 65 -11.62 -3.92 8.25
N TYR A 66 -10.61 -3.13 8.63
CA TYR A 66 -10.65 -2.21 9.76
C TYR A 66 -10.88 -0.75 9.36
N SER A 67 -11.07 -0.49 8.06
CA SER A 67 -11.35 0.85 7.52
C SER A 67 -10.25 1.89 7.83
N TYR A 68 -9.02 1.47 8.11
CA TYR A 68 -7.94 2.39 8.50
C TYR A 68 -7.51 3.31 7.37
N SER A 69 -7.47 2.79 6.13
CA SER A 69 -7.16 3.62 4.96
C SER A 69 -8.28 4.64 4.72
N SER A 70 -9.55 4.19 4.75
CA SER A 70 -10.68 5.09 4.52
C SER A 70 -10.78 6.19 5.60
N GLN A 71 -10.56 5.85 6.88
CA GLN A 71 -10.53 6.79 7.99
C GLN A 71 -9.38 7.81 7.83
N ALA A 72 -8.16 7.35 7.55
CA ALA A 72 -7.01 8.23 7.35
C ALA A 72 -7.23 9.21 6.18
N ARG A 73 -7.75 8.74 5.05
CA ARG A 73 -8.10 9.59 3.89
C ARG A 73 -9.20 10.59 4.23
N GLN A 74 -10.22 10.18 4.98
CA GLN A 74 -11.28 11.08 5.41
C GLN A 74 -10.72 12.18 6.33
N HIS A 75 -9.85 11.81 7.27
CA HIS A 75 -9.21 12.74 8.19
C HIS A 75 -8.30 13.72 7.46
N LEU A 76 -7.43 13.25 6.56
CA LEU A 76 -6.58 14.11 5.71
C LEU A 76 -7.40 15.10 4.88
N ARG A 77 -8.54 14.68 4.31
CA ARG A 77 -9.44 15.59 3.58
C ARG A 77 -10.02 16.68 4.47
N ARG A 78 -10.30 16.40 5.75
CA ARG A 78 -10.77 17.41 6.72
C ARG A 78 -9.63 18.36 7.08
N CYS A 79 -8.47 17.82 7.46
CA CYS A 79 -7.28 18.59 7.82
C CYS A 79 -6.80 19.52 6.69
N ALA A 80 -6.78 19.04 5.44
CA ALA A 80 -6.38 19.83 4.29
C ALA A 80 -7.33 20.98 3.96
N ARG A 81 -8.57 20.96 4.47
CA ARG A 81 -9.52 22.09 4.33
C ARG A 81 -9.34 23.14 5.42
N SER A 82 -8.81 22.75 6.58
CA SER A 82 -8.66 23.61 7.75
C SER A 82 -7.21 24.03 8.02
N SER A 83 -6.26 23.61 7.18
CA SER A 83 -4.82 23.88 7.33
C SER A 83 -4.17 24.10 5.96
N GLN A 84 -2.90 24.49 5.96
CA GLN A 84 -2.08 24.60 4.73
C GLN A 84 -1.44 23.26 4.31
N MET A 85 -1.64 22.20 5.09
CA MET A 85 -1.03 20.89 4.82
C MET A 85 -1.62 20.28 3.55
N LYS A 86 -0.75 19.99 2.58
CA LYS A 86 -1.06 19.23 1.37
C LYS A 86 -0.77 17.75 1.60
N TRP A 87 -1.45 16.89 0.86
CA TRP A 87 -1.16 15.46 0.88
C TRP A 87 -1.15 14.86 -0.52
N THR A 88 -0.31 13.84 -0.68
CA THR A 88 -0.11 13.11 -1.94
C THR A 88 -0.04 11.62 -1.65
N VAL A 89 -0.69 10.81 -2.47
CA VAL A 89 -0.63 9.35 -2.42
C VAL A 89 0.30 8.82 -3.50
N PHE A 90 1.04 7.75 -3.18
CA PHE A 90 1.80 6.96 -4.14
C PHE A 90 1.11 5.61 -4.36
N SER A 91 0.35 5.50 -5.44
CA SER A 91 -0.33 4.26 -5.82
C SER A 91 0.58 3.40 -6.70
N CYS A 92 1.07 2.31 -6.14
CA CYS A 92 2.03 1.40 -6.79
C CYS A 92 1.44 0.05 -7.20
N GLY A 93 0.15 -0.18 -6.92
CA GLY A 93 -0.45 -1.50 -7.07
C GLY A 93 0.13 -2.48 -6.06
N ILE A 94 0.37 -3.71 -6.49
CA ILE A 94 0.82 -4.80 -5.61
C ILE A 94 2.35 -4.90 -5.65
N PHE A 95 2.97 -5.03 -4.48
CA PHE A 95 4.40 -5.33 -4.41
C PHE A 95 4.69 -6.71 -5.02
N MET A 96 5.60 -6.73 -5.99
CA MET A 96 6.05 -7.97 -6.63
C MET A 96 6.63 -8.96 -5.60
N GLU A 97 7.22 -8.43 -4.53
CA GLU A 97 7.86 -9.15 -3.44
C GLU A 97 6.87 -9.98 -2.61
N ARG A 98 5.56 -9.74 -2.74
CA ARG A 98 4.54 -10.64 -2.17
C ARG A 98 4.61 -12.05 -2.76
N PHE A 99 5.17 -12.18 -3.96
CA PHE A 99 5.38 -13.44 -4.65
C PHE A 99 6.83 -13.95 -4.50
N LEU A 100 7.54 -13.58 -3.42
CA LEU A 100 8.79 -14.23 -3.00
C LEU A 100 8.52 -15.45 -2.11
N PRO A 101 9.30 -16.55 -2.20
CA PRO A 101 8.98 -17.80 -1.48
C PRO A 101 8.85 -17.64 0.04
N GLN A 102 9.46 -16.59 0.61
CA GLN A 102 9.35 -16.24 2.03
C GLN A 102 8.42 -15.06 2.31
N GLY A 103 7.72 -14.53 1.29
CA GLY A 103 6.78 -13.43 1.39
C GLY A 103 7.44 -12.11 1.75
N LEU A 104 6.62 -11.10 2.06
CA LEU A 104 7.09 -9.77 2.43
C LEU A 104 7.88 -9.75 3.75
N GLY A 105 7.61 -10.70 4.66
CA GLY A 105 8.32 -10.83 5.94
C GLY A 105 9.84 -11.01 5.78
N SER A 106 10.29 -11.62 4.69
CA SER A 106 11.73 -11.77 4.39
C SER A 106 12.46 -10.44 4.15
N LEU A 107 11.71 -9.40 3.81
CA LEU A 107 12.20 -8.04 3.63
C LEU A 107 11.86 -7.15 4.84
N ALA A 108 11.41 -7.75 5.95
CA ALA A 108 10.86 -7.06 7.12
C ALA A 108 9.68 -6.12 6.80
N ILE A 109 8.92 -6.42 5.73
CA ILE A 109 7.77 -5.63 5.29
C ILE A 109 6.48 -6.25 5.82
N GLY A 110 5.57 -5.40 6.31
CA GLY A 110 4.28 -5.83 6.83
C GLY A 110 4.35 -6.44 8.23
N TYR A 111 5.43 -6.23 8.97
CA TYR A 111 5.55 -6.67 10.37
C TYR A 111 4.35 -6.15 11.19
N GLY A 112 3.68 -7.03 11.93
CA GLY A 112 2.47 -6.69 12.68
C GLY A 112 1.19 -6.52 11.83
N SER A 113 1.27 -6.76 10.51
CA SER A 113 0.11 -6.80 9.60
C SER A 113 -0.18 -8.22 9.14
N ASN A 114 -1.43 -8.49 8.73
CA ASN A 114 -1.80 -9.76 8.10
C ASN A 114 -1.26 -9.92 6.66
N LEU A 115 -0.39 -9.01 6.21
CA LEU A 115 0.11 -8.94 4.83
C LEU A 115 1.56 -9.45 4.68
N ALA A 116 2.25 -9.76 5.78
CA ALA A 116 3.65 -10.21 5.75
C ALA A 116 3.83 -11.67 5.30
N ASN A 117 2.82 -12.51 5.53
CA ASN A 117 2.93 -13.96 5.36
C ASN A 117 2.80 -14.39 3.89
N VAL A 118 3.54 -15.44 3.51
CA VAL A 118 3.34 -16.14 2.23
C VAL A 118 1.90 -16.61 2.12
N GLY A 119 1.25 -16.45 0.96
CA GLY A 119 -0.13 -16.88 0.77
C GLY A 119 -1.20 -15.92 1.30
N SER A 120 -0.81 -14.82 1.94
CA SER A 120 -1.78 -13.80 2.38
C SER A 120 -2.45 -13.07 1.21
N TYR A 121 -2.00 -13.30 -0.03
CA TYR A 121 -2.50 -12.65 -1.23
C TYR A 121 -2.38 -13.57 -2.45
N ILE A 122 -3.52 -13.95 -3.07
CA ILE A 122 -3.70 -14.69 -4.35
C ILE A 122 -2.97 -16.04 -4.50
N LEU A 123 -1.68 -16.14 -4.16
CA LEU A 123 -0.83 -17.31 -4.30
C LEU A 123 -0.09 -17.57 -2.99
N ASP A 124 -0.24 -18.79 -2.47
CA ASP A 124 0.61 -19.35 -1.42
C ASP A 124 1.67 -20.26 -2.04
N MET A 125 2.92 -19.85 -1.93
CA MET A 125 4.05 -20.60 -2.47
C MET A 125 4.61 -21.67 -1.54
N ASN A 126 4.24 -21.66 -0.26
CA ASN A 126 4.61 -22.75 0.65
C ASN A 126 3.71 -23.97 0.41
N THR A 127 2.42 -23.73 0.18
CA THR A 127 1.44 -24.78 -0.09
C THR A 127 1.23 -25.05 -1.57
N TYR A 128 1.84 -24.25 -2.45
CA TYR A 128 1.62 -24.29 -3.90
C TYR A 128 0.13 -24.17 -4.24
N THR A 129 -0.60 -23.25 -3.61
CA THR A 129 -2.03 -23.03 -3.88
C THR A 129 -2.30 -21.62 -4.38
N ALA A 130 -3.20 -21.48 -5.36
CA ALA A 130 -3.63 -20.18 -5.87
C ALA A 130 -5.15 -20.03 -5.77
N GLU A 131 -5.62 -18.90 -5.22
CA GLU A 131 -7.01 -18.46 -5.26
C GLU A 131 -7.19 -17.45 -6.40
N CYS A 132 -7.78 -17.88 -7.50
CA CYS A 132 -7.82 -17.09 -8.73
C CYS A 132 -9.26 -16.70 -9.13
N VAL A 133 -9.53 -15.39 -9.21
CA VAL A 133 -10.71 -14.87 -9.94
C VAL A 133 -10.22 -14.40 -11.31
N GLU A 134 -10.23 -15.30 -12.29
CA GLU A 134 -9.68 -15.01 -13.62
C GLU A 134 -10.50 -13.95 -14.38
N LYS A 135 -11.80 -13.89 -14.13
CA LYS A 135 -12.74 -13.01 -14.83
C LYS A 135 -13.56 -12.21 -13.83
N ASN A 136 -13.76 -10.94 -14.15
CA ASN A 136 -14.71 -10.10 -13.42
C ASN A 136 -16.17 -10.52 -13.76
N PRO A 137 -17.19 -9.96 -13.08
CA PRO A 137 -18.60 -10.29 -13.37
C PRO A 137 -19.05 -10.00 -14.81
N ARG A 138 -18.30 -9.21 -15.57
CA ARG A 138 -18.55 -8.90 -16.99
C ARG A 138 -17.79 -9.84 -17.95
N GLY A 139 -17.12 -10.87 -17.42
CA GLY A 139 -16.37 -11.85 -18.21
C GLY A 139 -15.00 -11.38 -18.70
N HIS A 140 -14.54 -10.18 -18.31
CA HIS A 140 -13.22 -9.66 -18.69
C HIS A 140 -12.13 -10.21 -17.79
N THR A 141 -10.98 -10.54 -18.38
CA THR A 141 -9.79 -10.99 -17.64
C THR A 141 -9.35 -9.95 -16.61
N VAL A 142 -9.25 -10.39 -15.35
CA VAL A 142 -8.69 -9.58 -14.25
C VAL A 142 -7.19 -9.44 -14.47
N ARG A 143 -6.71 -8.20 -14.39
CA ARG A 143 -5.29 -7.86 -14.48
C ARG A 143 -4.94 -6.94 -13.33
N VAL A 144 -3.80 -7.20 -12.72
CA VAL A 144 -3.29 -6.41 -11.60
C VAL A 144 -2.04 -5.65 -12.02
N CYS A 145 -1.87 -4.45 -11.47
CA CYS A 145 -0.64 -3.68 -11.61
C CYS A 145 0.31 -4.06 -10.48
N MET A 146 1.58 -4.29 -10.81
CA MET A 146 2.60 -4.65 -9.82
C MET A 146 3.82 -3.76 -9.98
N THR A 147 4.51 -3.50 -8.88
CA THR A 147 5.74 -2.72 -8.84
C THR A 147 6.66 -3.30 -7.78
N SER A 148 7.96 -3.36 -8.03
CA SER A 148 8.93 -3.77 -7.01
C SER A 148 9.00 -2.70 -5.91
N VAL A 149 9.12 -3.11 -4.63
CA VAL A 149 9.34 -2.16 -3.51
C VAL A 149 10.58 -1.30 -3.75
N TYR A 150 11.62 -1.86 -4.36
CA TYR A 150 12.84 -1.11 -4.72
C TYR A 150 12.53 0.02 -5.69
N ASP A 151 11.76 -0.26 -6.75
CA ASP A 151 11.33 0.76 -7.71
C ASP A 151 10.47 1.82 -7.02
N VAL A 152 9.52 1.41 -6.17
CA VAL A 152 8.68 2.35 -5.41
C VAL A 152 9.54 3.31 -4.58
N ALA A 153 10.55 2.81 -3.88
CA ALA A 153 11.46 3.64 -3.10
C ALA A 153 12.23 4.63 -4.01
N GLN A 154 12.74 4.18 -5.16
CA GLN A 154 13.42 5.05 -6.13
C GLN A 154 12.49 6.13 -6.68
N PHE A 155 11.22 5.79 -6.98
CA PHE A 155 10.22 6.75 -7.43
C PHE A 155 9.92 7.81 -6.35
N ILE A 156 9.83 7.41 -5.08
CA ILE A 156 9.60 8.34 -3.97
C ILE A 156 10.80 9.28 -3.80
N VAL A 157 12.03 8.75 -3.83
CA VAL A 157 13.26 9.57 -3.75
C VAL A 157 13.30 10.59 -4.89
N ALA A 158 13.06 10.14 -6.12
CA ALA A 158 13.02 11.04 -7.27
C ALA A 158 11.91 12.10 -7.14
N ALA A 159 10.74 11.74 -6.59
CA ALA A 159 9.68 12.71 -6.33
C ALA A 159 10.09 13.76 -5.27
N ILE A 160 10.82 13.35 -4.23
CA ILE A 160 11.35 14.25 -3.19
C ILE A 160 12.33 15.24 -3.82
N ASP A 161 13.24 14.78 -4.68
CA ASP A 161 14.22 15.62 -5.37
C ASP A 161 13.55 16.66 -6.28
N LEU A 162 12.40 16.32 -6.90
CA LEU A 162 11.58 17.25 -7.68
C LEU A 162 10.85 18.30 -6.83
N GLY A 163 10.75 18.09 -5.52
CA GLY A 163 10.15 19.00 -4.56
C GLY A 163 8.63 18.78 -4.39
N PRO A 164 8.14 18.69 -3.14
CA PRO A 164 6.74 18.35 -2.85
C PRO A 164 5.73 19.48 -3.12
N ALA A 165 6.19 20.70 -3.39
CA ALA A 165 5.33 21.87 -3.59
C ALA A 165 4.29 21.70 -4.71
N ASN A 166 4.67 20.98 -5.77
CA ASN A 166 3.90 20.78 -7.00
C ASN A 166 3.45 19.32 -7.19
N TRP A 167 3.56 18.49 -6.16
CA TRP A 167 3.10 17.11 -6.28
C TRP A 167 1.59 17.07 -6.59
N PRO A 168 1.16 16.17 -7.50
CA PRO A 168 -0.25 15.92 -7.72
C PRO A 168 -0.86 15.27 -6.47
N ARG A 169 -2.18 15.12 -6.48
CA ARG A 169 -2.89 14.39 -5.42
C ARG A 169 -2.50 12.92 -5.35
N GLU A 170 -2.20 12.33 -6.50
CA GLU A 170 -1.86 10.91 -6.64
C GLU A 170 -0.76 10.75 -7.69
N PHE A 171 0.35 10.14 -7.30
CA PHE A 171 1.29 9.54 -8.23
C PHE A 171 0.87 8.09 -8.46
N MET A 172 0.69 7.72 -9.73
CA MET A 172 0.48 6.33 -10.11
C MET A 172 1.76 5.78 -10.73
N MET A 173 2.18 4.61 -10.27
CA MET A 173 3.34 3.89 -10.82
C MET A 173 2.98 2.44 -11.09
N ARG A 174 3.66 1.86 -12.08
CA ARG A 174 3.43 0.49 -12.52
C ARG A 174 4.68 -0.08 -13.17
N GLY A 175 5.30 -1.07 -12.54
CA GLY A 175 6.38 -1.86 -13.14
C GLY A 175 5.85 -2.83 -14.20
N ASP A 176 4.81 -3.59 -13.89
CA ASP A 176 4.20 -4.56 -14.80
C ASP A 176 2.66 -4.65 -14.63
N ARG A 177 1.98 -5.25 -15.61
CA ARG A 177 0.54 -5.53 -15.59
C ARG A 177 0.24 -6.93 -16.08
N LEU A 178 0.02 -7.85 -15.14
CA LEU A 178 -0.19 -9.26 -15.43
C LEU A 178 -1.62 -9.71 -15.13
N SER A 179 -2.09 -10.71 -15.87
CA SER A 179 -3.24 -11.48 -15.42
C SER A 179 -2.84 -12.41 -14.28
N LEU A 180 -3.80 -12.85 -13.48
CA LEU A 180 -3.55 -13.83 -12.41
C LEU A 180 -2.96 -15.13 -12.97
N ARG A 181 -3.40 -15.54 -14.15
CA ARG A 181 -2.87 -16.70 -14.86
C ARG A 181 -1.41 -16.51 -15.26
N ASP A 182 -1.03 -15.30 -15.69
CA ASP A 182 0.36 -14.99 -16.02
C ASP A 182 1.24 -15.01 -14.77
N ILE A 183 0.75 -14.50 -13.64
CA ILE A 183 1.46 -14.53 -12.35
C ILE A 183 1.70 -15.98 -11.93
N VAL A 184 0.65 -16.81 -11.87
CA VAL A 184 0.78 -18.24 -11.54
C VAL A 184 1.75 -18.92 -12.51
N GLY A 185 1.63 -18.66 -13.81
CA GLY A 185 2.51 -19.23 -14.82
C GLY A 185 3.98 -18.82 -14.68
N GLN A 186 4.26 -17.57 -14.27
CA GLN A 186 5.62 -17.11 -13.97
C GLN A 186 6.18 -17.80 -12.71
N CYS A 187 5.42 -17.82 -11.62
CA CYS A 187 5.81 -18.51 -10.39
C CYS A 187 6.09 -19.99 -10.63
N SER A 188 5.24 -20.68 -11.42
CA SER A 188 5.42 -22.09 -11.77
C SER A 188 6.73 -22.36 -12.49
N ARG A 189 7.10 -21.50 -13.46
CA ARG A 189 8.35 -21.63 -14.21
C ARG A 189 9.57 -21.44 -13.32
N THR A 190 9.53 -20.46 -12.43
CA THR A 190 10.63 -20.17 -11.50
C THR A 190 10.82 -21.30 -10.47
N LEU A 191 9.74 -21.93 -10.01
CA LEU A 191 9.76 -22.99 -9.01
C LEU A 191 9.87 -24.41 -9.60
N ASN A 192 9.82 -24.54 -10.93
CA ASN A 192 9.72 -25.82 -11.65
C ASN A 192 8.62 -26.75 -11.10
N ALA A 193 7.49 -26.17 -10.68
CA ALA A 193 6.35 -26.84 -10.05
C ALA A 193 5.04 -26.14 -10.46
N VAL A 194 3.91 -26.86 -10.48
CA VAL A 194 2.61 -26.31 -10.86
C VAL A 194 1.72 -26.17 -9.62
N PRO A 195 1.34 -24.94 -9.21
CA PRO A 195 0.41 -24.73 -8.11
C PRO A 195 -0.97 -25.32 -8.39
N TYR A 196 -1.59 -25.88 -7.36
CA TYR A 196 -3.00 -26.24 -7.37
C TYR A 196 -3.85 -24.96 -7.39
N VAL A 197 -4.64 -24.77 -8.45
CA VAL A 197 -5.49 -23.59 -8.61
C VAL A 197 -6.89 -23.91 -8.09
N GLY A 198 -7.28 -23.28 -6.98
CA GLY A 198 -8.64 -23.29 -6.46
C GLY A 198 -9.46 -22.13 -7.03
N THR A 199 -10.76 -22.33 -7.22
CA THR A 199 -11.71 -21.24 -7.49
C THR A 199 -11.94 -20.46 -6.19
N GLY A 200 -11.15 -19.42 -5.95
CA GLY A 200 -11.16 -18.65 -4.70
C GLY A 200 -12.02 -17.39 -4.74
N SER A 201 -12.44 -16.93 -3.56
CA SER A 201 -13.27 -15.75 -3.31
C SER A 201 -12.48 -14.45 -3.57
N ASN A 202 -12.99 -13.58 -4.45
CA ASN A 202 -12.77 -12.13 -4.70
C ASN A 202 -11.56 -11.32 -4.13
N LYS A 203 -10.42 -11.93 -3.78
CA LYS A 203 -9.24 -11.22 -3.22
C LYS A 203 -8.40 -10.45 -4.25
N ALA A 204 -8.66 -10.66 -5.54
CA ALA A 204 -7.77 -10.23 -6.63
C ALA A 204 -8.24 -9.00 -7.43
N THR A 205 -9.38 -8.41 -7.07
CA THR A 205 -10.10 -7.47 -7.94
C THR A 205 -9.95 -5.98 -7.61
N ASN A 206 -9.08 -5.58 -6.69
CA ASN A 206 -8.85 -4.16 -6.35
C ASN A 206 -7.39 -3.75 -6.56
#